data_AF-A0A967PY17-F1
#
_entry.id   AF-A0A967PY17-F1
#
_cell.length_a   1.000
_cell.length_b   1.000
_cell.length_c   1.000
_cell.angle_alpha   90.00
_cell.angle_beta   90.00
_cell.angle_gamma   90.00
#
_symmetry.space_group_name_H-M   'P 1'
#
loop_
_entity.id
_entity.type
_entity.pdbx_description
1 polymer ?
#
loop_
_entity_poly.entity_id
_entity_poly.type
_entity_poly.pdbx_seq_one_letter_code
_entity_poly.pdbx_strand_id
1 'polypeptide(L)'
;AFGIKLDGVPGRINETWAYVPAEHAGKVFYGQCSELCGTGHSYMPIMIKMVTKEEFAEWVEQAQEEFARVDSPENRTAVAASAA
;
A
#
# COMPACT_ATOMS: atom_id res chain seq x y z
N ALA A 1 11.52 -11.82 -1.02
CA ALA A 1 12.09 -12.04 -2.37
C ALA A 1 13.05 -10.93 -2.80
N PHE A 2 12.70 -9.65 -2.61
CA PHE A 2 13.41 -8.53 -3.26
C PHE A 2 14.74 -8.09 -2.64
N GLY A 3 15.18 -8.73 -1.54
CA GLY A 3 16.43 -8.35 -0.86
C GLY A 3 16.41 -6.97 -0.20
N ILE A 4 15.24 -6.36 -0.05
CA ILE A 4 15.05 -5.02 0.49
C ILE A 4 14.64 -5.11 1.96
N LYS A 5 15.31 -4.32 2.80
CA LYS A 5 14.91 -3.97 4.17
C LYS A 5 15.17 -2.48 4.37
N LEU A 6 14.20 -1.79 4.95
CA LEU A 6 14.33 -0.39 5.32
C LEU A 6 13.57 -0.18 6.63
N ASP A 7 14.15 0.61 7.53
CA ASP A 7 13.54 0.86 8.83
C ASP A 7 12.58 2.05 8.76
N GLY A 8 11.40 1.88 9.38
CA GLY A 8 10.43 2.96 9.58
C GLY A 8 10.82 3.81 10.78
N VAL A 9 11.59 4.87 10.55
CA VAL A 9 12.11 5.74 11.61
C VAL A 9 11.27 7.03 11.71
N PRO A 10 10.65 7.34 12.87
CA PRO A 10 9.92 8.60 13.04
C PRO A 10 10.78 9.83 12.71
N GLY A 11 10.25 10.75 11.90
CA GLY A 11 10.95 11.97 11.49
C GLY A 11 11.96 11.81 10.35
N ARG A 12 12.07 10.62 9.74
CA ARG A 12 12.92 10.38 8.56
C ARG A 12 12.11 9.70 7.45
N ILE A 13 12.21 10.23 6.24
CA ILE A 13 11.71 9.57 5.03
C ILE A 13 12.89 8.82 4.40
N ASN A 14 12.71 7.52 4.20
CA ASN A 14 13.67 6.68 3.48
C ASN A 14 12.96 6.13 2.23
N GLU A 15 13.72 5.93 1.15
CA GLU A 15 13.19 5.44 -0.12
C GLU A 15 14.05 4.27 -0.62
N THR A 16 13.40 3.33 -1.29
CA THR A 16 14.02 2.20 -1.98
C THR A 16 13.13 1.81 -3.15
N TRP A 17 13.66 1.08 -4.11
CA TRP A 17 12.90 0.61 -5.26
C TRP A 17 13.06 -0.90 -5.42
N ALA A 18 12.03 -1.52 -5.99
CA ALA A 18 12.07 -2.90 -6.46
C ALA A 18 11.52 -2.93 -7.87
N TYR A 19 12.16 -3.69 -8.76
CA TYR A 19 11.60 -4.01 -10.06
C TYR A 19 11.21 -5.48 -10.07
N VAL A 20 9.96 -5.76 -10.40
CA VAL A 20 9.44 -7.11 -10.59
C VAL A 20 9.10 -7.27 -12.06
N PRO A 21 9.80 -8.15 -12.80
CA PRO A 21 9.51 -8.41 -14.19
C PRO A 21 8.06 -8.85 -14.44
N ALA A 22 7.51 -8.51 -15.61
CA ALA A 22 6.10 -8.74 -15.94
C ALA A 22 5.71 -10.23 -15.95
N GLU A 23 6.65 -11.15 -16.22
CA GLU A 23 6.45 -12.59 -16.14
C GLU A 23 6.14 -13.11 -14.72
N HIS A 24 6.24 -12.24 -13.72
CA HIS A 24 5.87 -12.54 -12.34
C HIS A 24 4.49 -11.95 -11.94
N ALA A 25 3.74 -11.40 -12.88
CA ALA A 25 2.34 -11.04 -12.67
C ALA A 25 1.54 -12.25 -12.15
N GLY A 26 0.60 -11.98 -11.25
CA GLY A 26 -0.20 -12.98 -10.53
C GLY A 26 0.47 -13.54 -9.27
N LYS A 27 1.77 -13.26 -9.02
CA LYS A 27 2.45 -13.70 -7.79
C LYS A 27 2.13 -12.81 -6.60
N VAL A 28 2.11 -13.43 -5.43
CA VAL A 28 2.00 -12.76 -4.13
C VAL A 28 3.31 -12.94 -3.36
N PHE A 29 3.81 -11.85 -2.80
CA PHE A 29 5.02 -11.82 -1.99
C PHE A 29 4.68 -11.38 -0.57
N TYR A 30 5.32 -12.03 0.40
CA TYR A 30 5.13 -11.71 1.81
C TYR A 30 6.43 -11.18 2.42
N GLY A 31 6.28 -10.22 3.32
CA GLY A 31 7.32 -9.70 4.20
C GLY A 31 6.81 -9.60 5.63
N GLN A 32 7.72 -9.46 6.58
CA GLN A 32 7.41 -9.26 7.99
C GLN A 32 8.18 -8.03 8.49
N CYS A 33 7.61 -7.34 9.48
CA CYS A 33 8.35 -6.32 10.21
C CYS A 33 9.68 -6.92 10.73
N SER A 34 10.78 -6.18 10.54
CA SER A 34 12.14 -6.67 10.79
C SER A 34 12.88 -5.80 11.81
N GLU A 35 12.13 -5.07 12.64
CA GLU A 35 12.64 -4.28 13.77
C GLU A 35 11.67 -4.44 14.94
N LEU A 36 12.17 -4.88 16.10
CA LEU A 36 11.32 -5.19 17.26
C LEU A 36 10.58 -3.93 17.72
N CYS A 37 9.26 -3.90 17.53
CA CYS A 37 8.43 -2.70 17.74
C CYS A 37 7.34 -2.86 18.82
N GLY A 38 7.40 -3.92 19.64
CA GLY A 38 6.48 -4.15 20.76
C GLY A 38 5.72 -5.48 20.68
N THR A 39 4.70 -5.65 21.53
CA THR A 39 3.95 -6.92 21.67
C THR A 39 3.29 -7.38 20.38
N GLY A 40 2.86 -6.44 19.52
CA GLY A 40 2.24 -6.73 18.23
C GLY A 40 3.23 -7.09 17.11
N HIS A 41 4.54 -7.12 17.38
CA HIS A 41 5.58 -7.15 16.34
C HIS A 41 5.43 -8.31 15.32
N SER A 42 5.01 -9.49 15.77
CA SER A 42 4.81 -10.66 14.90
C SER A 42 3.47 -10.67 14.13
N TYR A 43 2.58 -9.71 14.39
CA TYR A 43 1.22 -9.69 13.86
C TYR A 43 1.00 -8.57 12.83
N MET A 44 2.08 -8.04 12.25
CA MET A 44 2.05 -6.98 11.23
C MET A 44 2.75 -7.41 9.93
N PRO A 45 2.18 -8.39 9.20
CA PRO A 45 2.73 -8.84 7.92
C PRO A 45 2.53 -7.80 6.81
N ILE A 46 3.35 -7.89 5.78
CA ILE A 46 3.24 -7.10 4.54
C ILE A 46 2.96 -8.07 3.40
N MET A 47 1.95 -7.78 2.57
CA MET A 47 1.60 -8.54 1.38
C MET A 47 1.69 -7.64 0.15
N ILE A 48 2.36 -8.11 -0.90
CA ILE A 48 2.48 -7.43 -2.19
C ILE A 48 1.96 -8.38 -3.27
N LYS A 49 0.90 -7.99 -3.98
CA LYS A 49 0.40 -8.70 -5.15
C LYS A 49 0.95 -8.02 -6.41
N MET A 50 1.64 -8.77 -7.25
CA MET A 50 2.07 -8.30 -8.57
C MET A 50 0.96 -8.54 -9.58
N VAL A 51 0.61 -7.53 -10.34
CA VAL A 51 -0.47 -7.53 -11.35
C VAL A 51 0.02 -6.97 -12.67
N THR A 52 -0.74 -7.15 -13.74
CA THR A 52 -0.44 -6.49 -15.01
C THR A 52 -0.70 -4.98 -14.91
N LYS A 53 -0.27 -4.21 -15.93
CA LYS A 53 -0.50 -2.76 -15.95
C LYS A 53 -1.99 -2.44 -16.06
N GLU A 54 -2.72 -3.25 -16.82
CA GLU A 54 -4.16 -3.12 -17.05
C GLU A 54 -4.92 -3.38 -15.75
N GLU A 55 -4.63 -4.50 -15.08
CA GLU A 55 -5.21 -4.84 -13.77
C GLU A 55 -4.89 -3.78 -12.71
N PHE A 56 -3.67 -3.21 -12.74
CA PHE A 56 -3.30 -2.14 -11.81
C PHE A 56 -4.10 -0.86 -12.06
N ALA A 57 -4.29 -0.48 -13.33
CA ALA A 57 -5.07 0.72 -13.67
C ALA A 57 -6.53 0.59 -13.21
N GLU A 58 -7.16 -0.56 -13.48
CA GLU A 58 -8.51 -0.86 -13.01
C GLU A 58 -8.62 -0.84 -11.47
N TRP A 59 -7.61 -1.40 -10.78
CA TRP A 59 -7.56 -1.38 -9.32
C TRP A 59 -7.41 0.04 -8.76
N VAL A 60 -6.62 0.91 -9.39
CA VAL A 60 -6.44 2.29 -8.92
C VAL A 60 -7.75 3.06 -8.93
N GLU A 61 -8.58 2.92 -9.96
CA GLU A 61 -9.89 3.57 -10.02
C GLU A 61 -10.78 3.13 -8.86
N GLN A 62 -10.85 1.82 -8.58
CA GLN A 62 -11.64 1.26 -7.47
C GLN A 62 -11.07 1.68 -6.10
N ALA A 63 -9.75 1.63 -5.95
CA ALA A 63 -9.05 1.92 -4.72
C ALA A 63 -9.18 3.39 -4.29
N GLN A 64 -9.29 4.32 -5.25
CA GLN A 64 -9.52 5.73 -4.96
C GLN A 64 -10.85 5.95 -4.24
N GLU A 65 -11.89 5.20 -4.60
CA GLU A 65 -13.19 5.28 -3.93
C GLU A 65 -13.19 4.50 -2.60
N GLU A 66 -12.70 3.26 -2.61
CA GLU A 66 -12.72 2.36 -1.45
C GLU A 66 -11.85 2.88 -0.29
N PHE A 67 -10.66 3.39 -0.59
CA PHE A 67 -9.68 3.86 0.40
C PHE A 67 -9.60 5.38 0.51
N ALA A 68 -10.53 6.13 -0.10
CA ALA A 68 -10.63 7.57 0.06
C ALA A 68 -10.81 7.94 1.54
N ARG A 69 -10.07 8.97 1.98
CA ARG A 69 -10.21 9.51 3.34
C ARG A 69 -11.43 10.42 3.42
N VAL A 70 -12.59 9.86 3.76
CA VAL A 70 -13.89 10.56 3.79
C VAL A 70 -14.04 11.55 4.96
N ASP A 71 -13.19 11.44 5.97
CA ASP A 71 -13.25 12.15 7.24
C ASP A 71 -12.48 13.49 7.26
N SER A 72 -11.67 13.79 6.23
CA SER A 72 -11.01 15.08 6.08
C SER A 72 -12.04 16.21 5.86
N PRO A 73 -11.93 17.38 6.54
CA PRO A 73 -12.86 18.51 6.35
C PRO A 73 -13.04 18.93 4.89
N GLU A 74 -11.97 18.82 4.10
CA GLU A 74 -11.96 19.16 2.67
C GLU A 74 -12.80 18.17 1.84
N ASN A 75 -12.79 16.89 2.24
CA ASN A 75 -13.45 15.81 1.50
C ASN A 75 -14.94 15.62 1.88
N ARG A 76 -15.35 16.07 3.08
CA ARG A 76 -16.77 16.08 3.50
C ARG A 76 -17.64 16.97 2.60
N THR A 77 -17.07 18.07 2.12
CA THR A 77 -17.76 19.03 1.25
C THR A 77 -18.02 18.46 -0.15
N ALA A 78 -17.11 17.62 -0.65
CA ALA A 78 -17.26 16.94 -1.94
C ALA A 78 -18.32 15.83 -1.90
N VAL A 79 -18.33 15.03 -0.83
CA VAL A 79 -19.30 13.92 -0.65
C VAL A 79 -20.73 14.42 -0.43
N ALA A 80 -20.91 15.56 0.24
CA ALA A 80 -22.23 16.19 0.38
C ALA A 80 -22.78 16.73 -0.96
N ALA A 81 -21.92 17.07 -1.92
CA ALA A 81 -22.31 17.58 -3.23
C ALA A 81 -22.64 16.48 -4.25
N SER A 82 -22.10 15.27 -4.09
CA SER A 82 -22.40 14.12 -4.96
C SER A 82 -23.64 13.33 -4.55
N ALA A 83 -24.21 13.62 -3.38
CA ALA A 83 -25.41 12.97 -2.83
C ALA A 83 -26.71 13.81 -3.03
N ALA A 84 -26.62 14.94 -3.73
CA ALA A 84 -27.74 15.80 -4.13
C ALA A 84 -27.94 15.74 -5.64
#